data_AF-A0A1W9QUL8-F1
#
_entry.id   AF-A0A1W9QUL8-F1
#
_cell.length_a   1.000
_cell.length_b   1.000
_cell.length_c   1.000
_cell.angle_alpha   90.00
_cell.angle_beta   90.00
_cell.angle_gamma   90.00
#
_symmetry.space_group_name_H-M   'P 1'
#
loop_
_entity.id
_entity.type
_entity.pdbx_description
1 polymer ?
#
loop_
_entity_poly.entity_id
_entity_poly.type
_entity_poly.pdbx_seq_one_letter_code
_entity_poly.pdbx_strand_id
1 'polypeptide(L)'
;MNQKKPTKHKTPNQTAVISQQSFYQGQLPPPEMMARFKEIDPSFPDRIITMAENEANNRHKNEIATHKMLIRTSYMGMIFAFLSVLIISTIVTYAFSLGFATQAATIATGVIVGIAGVFLMRKKITK
;
A
#
# COMPACT_ATOMS: atom_id res chain seq x y z
N MET A 1 -46.47 -45.09 6.56
CA MET A 1 -45.10 -44.70 6.97
C MET A 1 -44.18 -45.86 6.58
N ASN A 2 -43.66 -45.87 5.35
CA ASN A 2 -42.24 -45.64 5.00
C ASN A 2 -41.28 -46.44 5.91
N GLN A 3 -40.43 -47.33 5.40
CA GLN A 3 -39.38 -47.02 4.41
C GLN A 3 -39.03 -48.21 3.48
N LYS A 4 -38.85 -47.89 2.19
CA LYS A 4 -38.27 -48.75 1.14
C LYS A 4 -36.74 -48.83 1.29
N LYS A 5 -36.16 -50.02 1.13
CA LYS A 5 -34.75 -50.24 0.79
C LYS A 5 -34.44 -49.70 -0.62
N PRO A 6 -33.26 -49.09 -0.84
CA PRO A 6 -32.62 -49.06 -2.17
C PRO A 6 -31.24 -49.74 -2.11
N THR A 7 -31.07 -50.92 -2.70
CA THR A 7 -30.47 -51.17 -4.03
C THR A 7 -29.03 -50.65 -4.21
N LYS A 8 -28.06 -51.57 -4.09
CA LYS A 8 -26.66 -51.39 -4.52
C LYS A 8 -26.62 -51.24 -6.05
N HIS A 9 -26.27 -50.06 -6.54
CA HIS A 9 -25.85 -49.88 -7.94
C HIS A 9 -24.32 -49.98 -8.04
N LYS A 10 -23.84 -50.96 -8.79
CA LYS A 10 -22.48 -50.98 -9.37
C LYS A 10 -22.50 -50.05 -10.59
N THR A 11 -21.61 -49.06 -10.65
CA THR A 11 -21.45 -48.14 -11.79
C THR A 11 -19.93 -47.97 -12.07
N PRO A 12 -19.51 -47.95 -13.34
CA PRO A 12 -18.17 -48.36 -13.78
C PRO A 12 -17.10 -47.27 -13.59
N ASN A 13 -15.84 -47.71 -13.58
CA ASN A 13 -14.62 -46.90 -13.49
C ASN A 13 -14.66 -45.68 -14.41
N GLN A 14 -15.03 -44.53 -13.86
CA GLN A 14 -14.75 -43.24 -14.49
C GLN A 14 -13.30 -42.91 -14.16
N THR A 15 -12.40 -43.19 -15.11
CA THR A 15 -11.03 -42.70 -15.05
C THR A 15 -11.08 -41.18 -15.13
N ALA A 16 -11.01 -40.53 -13.96
CA ALA A 16 -10.88 -39.08 -13.89
C ALA A 16 -9.56 -38.70 -14.56
N VAL A 17 -9.63 -38.12 -15.77
CA VAL A 17 -8.48 -37.48 -16.41
C VAL A 17 -8.21 -36.20 -15.62
N ILE A 18 -7.24 -36.26 -14.71
CA ILE A 18 -6.78 -35.08 -13.97
C ILE A 18 -5.94 -34.26 -14.95
N SER A 19 -6.49 -33.16 -15.45
CA SER A 19 -5.74 -32.16 -16.22
C SER A 19 -4.77 -31.45 -15.27
N GLN A 20 -3.47 -31.67 -15.43
CA GLN A 20 -2.45 -31.02 -14.61
C GLN A 20 -2.19 -29.61 -15.14
N GLN A 21 -3.03 -28.67 -14.72
CA GLN A 21 -2.86 -27.25 -15.04
C GLN A 21 -1.77 -26.66 -14.13
N SER A 22 -0.58 -26.41 -14.70
CA SER A 22 0.50 -25.73 -13.98
C SER A 22 0.24 -24.23 -13.98
N PHE A 23 0.02 -23.66 -12.79
CA PHE A 23 -0.02 -22.22 -12.58
C PHE A 23 1.34 -21.80 -12.03
N TYR A 24 2.01 -20.90 -12.74
CA TYR A 24 3.25 -20.29 -12.27
C TYR A 24 3.03 -18.80 -12.04
N GLN A 25 3.48 -18.31 -10.89
CA GLN A 25 3.40 -16.90 -10.52
C GLN A 25 4.77 -16.47 -9.99
N GLY A 26 5.46 -15.67 -10.79
CA GLY A 26 6.80 -15.16 -10.51
C GLY A 26 7.25 -14.22 -11.62
N GLN A 27 8.25 -13.38 -11.33
CA GLN A 27 8.78 -12.40 -12.28
C GLN A 27 9.58 -13.05 -13.42
N LEU A 28 10.06 -14.28 -13.20
CA LEU A 28 10.80 -15.08 -14.18
C LEU A 28 10.17 -16.46 -14.26
N PRO A 29 9.94 -17.03 -15.45
CA PRO A 29 9.41 -18.38 -15.56
C PRO A 29 10.40 -19.41 -15.00
N PRO A 30 9.92 -20.58 -14.56
CA PRO A 30 10.79 -21.62 -14.01
C PRO A 30 11.75 -22.15 -15.09
N PRO A 31 12.93 -22.66 -14.71
CA PRO A 31 13.96 -23.09 -15.67
C PRO A 31 13.45 -24.10 -16.71
N GLU A 32 12.56 -25.01 -16.30
CA GLU A 32 11.94 -25.99 -17.19
C GLU A 32 11.10 -25.33 -18.30
N MET A 33 10.33 -24.31 -17.97
CA MET A 33 9.54 -23.54 -18.94
C MET A 33 10.44 -22.67 -19.82
N MET A 34 11.53 -22.14 -19.25
CA MET A 34 12.51 -21.35 -19.98
C MET A 34 13.25 -22.17 -21.04
N ALA A 35 13.54 -23.44 -20.76
CA ALA A 35 14.05 -24.39 -21.73
C ALA A 35 13.06 -24.62 -22.88
N ARG A 36 11.76 -24.74 -22.59
CA ARG A 36 10.71 -24.84 -23.63
C ARG A 36 10.60 -23.59 -24.50
N PHE A 37 10.76 -22.40 -23.91
CA PHE A 37 10.78 -21.16 -24.71
C PHE A 37 11.97 -21.12 -25.66
N LYS A 38 13.14 -21.61 -25.22
CA LYS A 38 14.34 -21.72 -26.06
C LYS A 38 14.14 -22.70 -27.24
N GLU A 39 13.37 -23.77 -27.05
CA GLU A 39 13.01 -24.72 -28.12
C GLU A 39 12.13 -24.07 -29.19
N ILE A 40 11.27 -23.10 -28.82
CA ILE A 40 10.41 -22.37 -29.76
C ILE A 40 11.20 -21.29 -30.51
N ASP A 41 11.93 -20.47 -29.76
CA ASP A 41 12.81 -19.42 -30.29
C ASP A 41 14.00 -19.24 -29.34
N PRO A 42 15.24 -19.42 -29.82
CA PRO A 42 16.44 -19.27 -29.00
C PRO A 42 16.58 -17.90 -28.30
N SER A 43 15.94 -16.85 -28.83
CA SER A 43 16.00 -15.47 -28.31
C SER A 43 15.01 -15.18 -27.18
N PHE A 44 14.02 -16.05 -26.96
CA PHE A 44 12.97 -15.80 -25.96
C PHE A 44 13.47 -15.74 -24.52
N PRO A 45 14.34 -16.64 -24.04
CA PRO A 45 14.86 -16.57 -22.68
C PRO A 45 15.51 -15.20 -22.38
N ASP A 46 16.36 -14.71 -23.28
CA ASP A 46 17.06 -13.43 -23.12
C ASP A 46 16.08 -12.25 -23.11
N ARG A 47 15.06 -12.26 -23.98
CA ARG A 47 14.00 -11.23 -24.00
C ARG A 47 13.18 -11.20 -22.71
N ILE A 48 12.86 -12.37 -22.16
CA ILE A 48 12.09 -12.49 -20.91
C ILE A 48 12.94 -12.00 -19.73
N ILE A 49 14.21 -12.37 -19.66
CA ILE A 49 15.13 -11.89 -18.62
C ILE A 49 15.29 -10.37 -18.70
N THR A 50 15.53 -9.85 -19.91
CA THR A 50 15.65 -8.40 -20.15
C THR A 50 14.37 -7.66 -19.75
N MET A 51 13.21 -8.25 -20.01
CA MET A 51 11.92 -7.68 -19.61
C MET A 51 11.80 -7.63 -18.08
N ALA A 52 12.14 -8.73 -17.39
CA ALA A 52 12.10 -8.80 -15.93
C ALA A 52 13.10 -7.83 -15.28
N GLU A 53 14.31 -7.68 -15.83
CA GLU A 53 15.30 -6.70 -15.38
C GLU A 53 14.82 -5.26 -15.55
N ASN A 54 14.21 -4.94 -16.70
CA ASN A 54 13.64 -3.63 -16.94
C ASN A 54 12.48 -3.32 -15.97
N GLU A 55 11.63 -4.30 -15.69
CA GLU A 55 10.55 -4.15 -14.72
C GLU A 55 11.10 -3.94 -13.30
N ALA A 56 12.11 -4.73 -12.89
CA ALA A 56 12.77 -4.57 -11.60
C ALA A 56 13.41 -3.18 -11.46
N ASN A 57 14.09 -2.69 -12.50
CA ASN A 57 14.69 -1.37 -12.52
C ASN A 57 13.63 -0.26 -12.45
N ASN A 58 12.53 -0.39 -13.20
CA ASN A 58 11.42 0.56 -13.15
C ASN A 58 10.75 0.59 -11.77
N ARG A 59 10.56 -0.57 -11.13
CA ARG A 59 10.06 -0.66 -9.75
C ARG A 59 11.00 0.04 -8.78
N HIS A 60 12.30 -0.20 -8.89
CA HIS A 60 13.30 0.45 -8.04
C HIS A 60 13.35 1.97 -8.22
N LYS A 61 13.30 2.44 -9.47
CA LYS A 61 13.22 3.88 -9.78
C LYS A 61 11.97 4.52 -9.18
N ASN A 62 10.82 3.84 -9.30
CA ASN A 62 9.57 4.32 -8.72
C ASN A 62 9.64 4.34 -7.20
N GLU A 63 10.17 3.31 -6.56
CA GLU A 63 10.37 3.26 -5.12
C GLU A 63 11.23 4.44 -4.64
N ILE A 64 12.39 4.67 -5.28
CA ILE A 64 13.25 5.83 -4.97
C ILE A 64 12.51 7.15 -5.18
N ALA A 65 11.78 7.30 -6.28
CA ALA A 65 11.04 8.53 -6.59
C ALA A 65 9.93 8.79 -5.56
N THR A 66 9.19 7.75 -5.17
CA THR A 66 8.15 7.84 -4.14
C THR A 66 8.76 8.18 -2.78
N HIS A 67 9.87 7.55 -2.38
CA HIS A 67 10.56 7.91 -1.14
C HIS A 67 11.03 9.37 -1.14
N LYS A 68 11.65 9.83 -2.23
CA LYS A 68 12.06 11.24 -2.37
C LYS A 68 10.88 12.20 -2.31
N MET A 69 9.76 11.84 -2.93
CA MET A 69 8.52 12.63 -2.88
C MET A 69 7.97 12.70 -1.45
N LEU A 70 7.91 11.57 -0.74
CA LEU A 70 7.45 11.52 0.65
C LEU A 70 8.31 12.41 1.56
N ILE A 71 9.64 12.35 1.41
CA ILE A 71 10.57 13.19 2.18
C ILE A 71 10.34 14.67 1.86
N ARG A 72 10.22 15.04 0.57
CA ARG A 72 9.98 16.44 0.17
C ARG A 72 8.65 16.97 0.68
N THR A 73 7.57 16.18 0.56
CA THR A 73 6.25 16.55 1.07
C THR A 73 6.27 16.67 2.60
N SER A 74 6.98 15.77 3.29
CA SER A 74 7.15 15.85 4.75
C SER A 74 7.90 17.10 5.18
N TYR A 75 9.01 17.43 4.52
CA TYR A 75 9.78 18.64 4.81
C TYR A 75 8.97 19.91 4.56
N MET A 76 8.25 19.98 3.44
CA MET A 76 7.37 21.09 3.13
C MET A 76 6.24 21.23 4.16
N GLY A 77 5.64 20.11 4.57
CA GLY A 77 4.64 20.09 5.63
C GLY A 77 5.19 20.58 6.98
N MET A 78 6.41 20.20 7.34
CA MET A 78 7.07 20.69 8.56
C MET A 78 7.31 22.20 8.52
N ILE A 79 7.73 22.74 7.37
CA ILE A 79 7.91 24.19 7.20
C ILE A 79 6.58 24.93 7.38
N PHE A 80 5.51 24.48 6.71
CA PHE A 80 4.19 25.10 6.85
C PHE A 80 3.64 25.00 8.28
N ALA A 81 3.88 23.88 8.97
CA ALA A 81 3.51 23.71 10.37
C ALA A 81 4.30 24.64 11.30
N PHE A 82 5.60 24.81 11.07
CA PHE A 82 6.42 25.73 11.84
C PHE A 82 5.98 27.19 11.63
N LEU A 83 5.73 27.59 10.37
CA LEU A 83 5.23 28.93 10.05
C LEU A 83 3.86 29.21 10.66
N SER A 84 2.94 28.23 10.63
CA SER A 84 1.61 28.42 11.22
C SER A 84 1.69 28.63 12.73
N VAL A 85 2.55 27.89 13.43
CA VAL A 85 2.80 28.07 14.87
C VAL A 85 3.39 29.45 15.15
N LEU A 86 4.35 29.92 14.36
CA LEU A 86 4.92 31.27 14.52
C LEU A 86 3.88 32.37 14.35
N ILE A 87 3.02 32.26 13.32
CA ILE A 87 1.94 33.22 13.07
C ILE A 87 0.96 33.23 14.25
N ILE A 88 0.49 32.06 14.68
CA ILE A 88 -0.45 31.94 15.81
C ILE A 88 0.18 32.49 17.09
N SER A 89 1.44 32.16 17.37
CA SER A 89 2.16 32.66 18.54
C SER A 89 2.23 34.20 18.53
N THR A 90 2.51 34.80 17.37
CA THR A 90 2.61 36.26 17.23
C THR A 90 1.26 36.94 17.45
N ILE A 91 0.18 36.36 16.89
CA ILE A 91 -1.19 36.85 17.08
C ILE A 91 -1.59 36.78 18.56
N VAL A 92 -1.27 35.69 19.26
CA VAL A 92 -1.59 35.51 20.68
C VAL A 92 -0.82 36.51 21.55
N THR A 93 0.49 36.68 21.34
CA THR A 93 1.30 37.66 22.09
C THR A 93 0.83 39.08 21.84
N TYR A 94 0.46 39.42 20.60
CA TYR A 94 -0.10 40.73 20.26
C TYR A 94 -1.47 40.95 20.93
N ALA A 95 -2.39 39.98 20.86
CA ALA A 95 -3.71 40.06 21.49
C ALA A 95 -3.63 40.19 23.01
N PHE A 96 -2.66 39.50 23.64
CA PHE A 96 -2.40 39.63 25.07
C PHE A 96 -1.95 41.04 25.45
N SER A 97 -1.13 41.67 24.62
CA SER A 97 -0.65 43.05 24.83
C SER A 97 -1.77 44.09 24.75
N LEU A 98 -2.87 43.79 24.06
CA LEU A 98 -4.05 44.66 23.96
C LEU A 98 -5.08 44.43 25.10
N GLY A 99 -4.82 43.51 26.03
CA GLY A 99 -5.68 43.24 27.19
C GLY A 99 -6.84 42.27 26.93
N PHE A 100 -6.89 41.62 25.77
CA PHE A 100 -7.92 40.65 25.38
C PHE A 100 -7.64 39.23 25.91
N ALA A 101 -7.53 39.09 27.23
CA ALA A 101 -7.15 37.83 27.88
C ALA A 101 -8.12 36.67 27.58
N THR A 102 -9.43 36.94 27.54
CA THR A 102 -10.45 35.93 27.27
C THR A 102 -10.37 35.40 25.84
N GLN A 103 -10.15 36.28 24.84
CA GLN A 103 -10.01 35.87 23.44
C GLN A 103 -8.70 35.11 23.21
N ALA A 104 -7.60 35.50 23.86
CA ALA A 104 -6.34 34.77 23.77
C ALA A 104 -6.45 33.35 24.34
N ALA A 105 -7.18 33.18 25.46
CA ALA A 105 -7.37 31.88 26.11
C ALA A 105 -8.21 30.90 25.26
N THR A 106 -9.25 31.36 24.58
CA THR A 106 -10.08 30.50 23.72
C THR A 106 -9.30 30.02 22.49
N ILE A 107 -8.52 30.89 21.87
CA ILE A 107 -7.65 30.53 20.73
C ILE A 107 -6.61 29.50 21.17
N ALA A 108 -5.91 29.73 22.28
CA ALA A 108 -4.89 28.80 22.78
C ALA A 108 -5.48 27.41 23.08
N THR A 109 -6.65 27.37 23.74
CA THR A 109 -7.34 26.11 24.06
C THR A 109 -7.79 25.39 22.79
N GLY A 110 -8.33 26.11 21.80
CA GLY A 110 -8.75 25.53 20.52
C GLY A 110 -7.60 24.88 19.76
N VAL A 111 -6.40 25.48 19.77
CA VAL A 111 -5.20 24.92 19.13
C VAL A 111 -4.76 23.63 19.82
N ILE A 112 -4.74 23.60 21.16
CA ILE A 112 -4.36 22.39 21.94
C ILE A 112 -5.35 21.25 21.66
N VAL A 113 -6.65 21.52 21.69
CA VAL A 113 -7.69 20.52 21.41
C VAL A 113 -7.60 20.03 19.97
N GLY A 114 -7.35 20.91 19.00
CA GLY A 114 -7.15 20.54 17.60
C GLY A 114 -5.97 19.58 17.41
N ILE A 115 -4.83 19.89 18.01
CA ILE A 115 -3.64 19.02 17.96
C ILE A 115 -3.92 17.67 18.62
N ALA A 116 -4.50 17.67 19.83
CA ALA A 116 -4.88 16.45 20.53
C ALA A 116 -5.86 15.59 19.69
N GLY A 117 -6.83 16.23 19.03
CA GLY A 117 -7.76 15.58 18.12
C GLY A 117 -7.09 14.85 16.96
N VAL A 118 -6.12 15.51 16.29
CA VAL A 118 -5.33 14.88 15.20
C VAL A 118 -4.57 13.64 15.69
N PHE A 119 -3.93 13.73 16.87
CA PHE A 119 -3.20 12.60 17.45
C PHE A 119 -4.13 11.44 17.83
N LEU A 120 -5.29 11.72 18.41
CA LEU A 120 -6.28 10.70 18.76
C LEU A 120 -6.90 10.03 17.53
N MET A 121 -7.13 10.78 16.45
CA MET A 121 -7.71 10.25 15.22
C MET A 121 -6.73 9.37 14.44
N ARG A 122 -5.44 9.73 14.41
CA ARG A 122 -4.39 8.90 13.81
C ARG A 122 -4.33 7.49 14.42
N LYS A 123 -4.55 7.36 15.74
CA LYS A 123 -4.56 6.06 16.44
C LYS A 123 -5.66 5.12 15.96
N LYS A 124 -6.79 5.63 15.45
CA LYS A 124 -7.92 4.80 14.99
C LYS A 124 -7.72 4.21 13.59
N ILE A 125 -6.85 4.79 12.77
CA ILE A 125 -6.63 4.37 11.37
C ILE A 125 -5.59 3.24 11.28
N THR A 126 -4.81 2.99 12.33
CA THR A 126 -3.76 1.95 12.37
C THR A 126 -4.23 0.66 13.08
N LYS A 127 -5.53 0.34 13.02
CA LYS A 127 -6.07 -0.97 13.39
C LYS A 127 -6.72 -1.59 12.16
#